data_AF-X0YQ96-F1
#
_entry.id   AF-X0YQ96-F1
#
_cell.length_a   1.000
_cell.length_b   1.000
_cell.length_c   1.000
_cell.angle_alpha   90.00
_cell.angle_beta   90.00
_cell.angle_gamma   90.00
#
_symmetry.space_group_name_H-M   'P 1'
#
loop_
_entity.id
_entity.type
_entity.pdbx_description
1 polymer ?
#
loop_
_entity_poly.entity_id
_entity_poly.type
_entity_poly.pdbx_seq_one_letter_code
_entity_poly.pdbx_strand_id
1 'polypeptide(L)'
;ALSGMAARKLMSDTGDLLTGFGFTRKEALDLSSQVQTLAVDLASFTNIEGGAERASQALTRGLLGERESMKLLGIAINQNTDEWKAMLADVEATTGATGMQAKALATLRLAQEQSANALGDFGRTSSSVANATRTLRASIDDLMEEMGALLLPAVRLVLGAVSQLVDWFKSLSPEIKMTIMVVAGLAAAIG
;
A
#
# COMPACT_ATOMS: atom_id res chain seq x y z
N ALA A 1 13.86 1.47 -0.56
CA ALA A 1 13.27 1.65 0.78
C ALA A 1 11.83 2.13 0.65
N LEU A 2 10.99 1.78 1.60
CA LEU A 2 9.65 2.33 1.84
C LEU A 2 9.69 3.10 3.17
N SER A 3 8.86 4.13 3.33
CA SER A 3 8.62 4.73 4.65
C SER A 3 7.90 3.73 5.56
N GLY A 4 7.97 3.93 6.88
CA GLY A 4 7.32 3.08 7.86
C GLY A 4 5.80 3.02 7.68
N MET A 5 5.16 4.15 7.38
CA MET A 5 3.72 4.18 7.07
C MET A 5 3.42 3.54 5.72
N ALA A 6 4.20 3.83 4.67
CA ALA A 6 3.97 3.24 3.35
C ALA A 6 4.08 1.71 3.42
N ALA A 7 5.08 1.19 4.13
CA ALA A 7 5.22 -0.25 4.36
C ALA A 7 3.99 -0.83 5.08
N ARG A 8 3.54 -0.21 6.19
CA ARG A 8 2.35 -0.66 6.93
C ARG A 8 1.09 -0.60 6.09
N LYS A 9 0.90 0.48 5.32
CA LYS A 9 -0.25 0.66 4.44
C LYS A 9 -0.28 -0.43 3.37
N LEU A 10 0.84 -0.65 2.67
CA LEU A 10 0.92 -1.68 1.64
C LEU A 10 0.75 -3.09 2.24
N MET A 11 1.30 -3.36 3.43
CA MET A 11 1.05 -4.63 4.14
C MET A 11 -0.43 -4.80 4.50
N SER A 12 -1.10 -3.73 4.94
CA SER A 12 -2.53 -3.75 5.24
C SER A 12 -3.35 -3.99 3.97
N ASP A 13 -3.08 -3.24 2.90
CA ASP A 13 -3.78 -3.34 1.62
C ASP A 13 -3.67 -4.76 1.05
N THR A 14 -2.46 -5.34 1.02
CA THR A 14 -2.25 -6.74 0.61
C THR A 14 -2.94 -7.72 1.58
N GLY A 15 -2.82 -7.48 2.88
CA GLY A 15 -3.38 -8.34 3.92
C GLY A 15 -4.90 -8.44 3.84
N ASP A 16 -5.58 -7.31 3.70
CA ASP A 16 -7.05 -7.24 3.58
C ASP A 16 -7.53 -8.05 2.37
N LEU A 17 -6.85 -7.91 1.23
CA LEU A 17 -7.15 -8.69 0.03
C LEU A 17 -6.96 -10.20 0.24
N LEU A 18 -5.89 -10.61 0.91
CA LEU A 18 -5.61 -12.01 1.22
C LEU A 18 -6.62 -12.57 2.23
N THR A 19 -7.04 -11.81 3.23
CA THR A 19 -8.14 -12.26 4.11
C THR A 19 -9.44 -12.48 3.33
N GLY A 20 -9.68 -11.70 2.27
CA GLY A 20 -10.78 -11.93 1.32
C GLY A 20 -10.72 -13.29 0.59
N PHE A 21 -9.53 -13.88 0.46
CA PHE A 21 -9.34 -15.24 -0.09
C PHE A 21 -9.50 -16.34 0.97
N GLY A 22 -9.75 -15.99 2.23
CA GLY A 22 -9.95 -16.93 3.32
C GLY A 22 -8.69 -17.24 4.12
N PHE A 23 -7.57 -16.54 3.88
CA PHE A 23 -6.41 -16.63 4.76
C PHE A 23 -6.75 -16.08 6.15
N THR A 24 -6.20 -16.70 7.18
CA THR A 24 -6.25 -16.12 8.53
C THR A 24 -5.48 -14.79 8.54
N ARG A 25 -5.80 -13.91 9.49
CA ARG A 25 -5.08 -12.63 9.63
C ARG A 25 -3.56 -12.81 9.78
N LYS A 26 -3.14 -13.89 10.44
CA LYS A 26 -1.73 -14.22 10.63
C LYS A 26 -1.08 -14.61 9.30
N GLU A 27 -1.68 -15.54 8.57
CA GLU A 27 -1.16 -15.96 7.25
C GLU A 27 -1.16 -14.79 6.26
N ALA A 28 -2.22 -13.98 6.26
CA ALA A 28 -2.30 -12.80 5.41
C ALA A 28 -1.20 -11.79 5.73
N LEU A 29 -0.89 -11.58 7.02
CA LEU A 29 0.22 -10.71 7.45
C LEU A 29 1.58 -11.27 7.02
N ASP A 30 1.81 -12.57 7.23
CA ASP A 30 3.06 -13.23 6.87
C ASP A 30 3.30 -13.19 5.34
N LEU A 31 2.25 -13.45 4.55
CA LEU A 31 2.31 -13.34 3.09
C LEU A 31 2.51 -11.89 2.63
N SER A 32 1.83 -10.93 3.26
CA SER A 32 2.02 -9.51 2.94
C SER A 32 3.45 -9.07 3.23
N SER A 33 4.04 -9.54 4.34
CA SER A 33 5.45 -9.27 4.65
C SER A 33 6.39 -9.84 3.57
N GLN A 34 6.13 -11.06 3.10
CA GLN A 34 6.92 -11.66 2.01
C GLN A 34 6.77 -10.88 0.70
N VAL A 35 5.56 -10.44 0.36
CA VAL A 35 5.29 -9.59 -0.81
C VAL A 35 6.07 -8.28 -0.71
N GLN A 36 6.02 -7.59 0.43
CA GLN A 36 6.74 -6.32 0.58
C GLN A 36 8.25 -6.48 0.58
N THR A 37 8.76 -7.58 1.16
CA THR A 37 10.20 -7.88 1.11
C THR A 37 10.66 -8.08 -0.33
N LEU A 38 9.94 -8.93 -1.09
CA LEU A 38 10.24 -9.17 -2.49
C LEU A 38 10.10 -7.90 -3.34
N ALA A 39 9.11 -7.04 -3.05
CA ALA A 39 8.92 -5.76 -3.73
C ALA A 39 10.12 -4.82 -3.58
N VAL A 40 10.64 -4.70 -2.35
CA VAL A 40 11.80 -3.85 -2.05
C VAL A 40 13.05 -4.36 -2.75
N ASP A 41 13.25 -5.67 -2.73
CA ASP A 41 14.36 -6.36 -3.39
C ASP A 41 14.31 -6.21 -4.92
N LEU A 42 13.15 -6.48 -5.53
CA LEU A 42 12.97 -6.30 -6.98
C LEU A 42 13.13 -4.85 -7.41
N ALA A 43 12.62 -3.90 -6.62
CA ALA A 43 12.78 -2.49 -6.94
C ALA A 43 14.24 -2.02 -6.85
N SER A 44 15.02 -2.59 -5.93
CA SER A 44 16.46 -2.36 -5.84
C SER A 44 17.18 -2.95 -7.06
N PHE A 45 16.91 -4.22 -7.37
CA PHE A 45 17.60 -4.98 -8.41
C PHE A 45 17.32 -4.46 -9.83
N THR A 46 16.06 -4.14 -10.12
CA THR A 46 15.61 -3.71 -11.46
C THR A 46 15.63 -2.20 -11.66
N ASN A 47 15.81 -1.43 -10.58
CA ASN A 47 15.69 0.02 -10.58
C ASN A 47 14.36 0.52 -11.20
N ILE A 48 13.28 -0.23 -10.98
CA ILE A 48 11.95 0.08 -11.54
C ILE A 48 11.47 1.49 -11.19
N GLU A 49 10.85 2.16 -12.16
CA GLU A 49 10.18 3.44 -11.96
C GLU A 49 9.03 3.29 -10.96
N GLY A 50 8.89 4.24 -10.03
CA GLY A 50 7.94 4.12 -8.91
C GLY A 50 8.40 3.20 -7.78
N GLY A 51 9.57 2.57 -7.90
CA GLY A 51 10.26 1.88 -6.81
C GLY A 51 9.45 0.75 -6.16
N ALA A 52 9.68 0.57 -4.85
CA ALA A 52 9.12 -0.54 -4.08
C ALA A 52 7.58 -0.52 -4.01
N GLU A 53 6.96 0.66 -4.06
CA GLU A 53 5.50 0.77 -4.05
C GLU A 53 4.89 0.20 -5.34
N ARG A 54 5.45 0.54 -6.51
CA ARG A 54 4.98 -0.02 -7.78
C ARG A 54 5.20 -1.53 -7.85
N ALA A 55 6.35 -2.01 -7.36
CA ALA A 55 6.63 -3.44 -7.28
C ALA A 55 5.64 -4.17 -6.35
N SER A 56 5.31 -3.58 -5.20
CA SER A 56 4.33 -4.10 -4.25
C SER A 56 2.94 -4.24 -4.85
N GLN A 57 2.48 -3.20 -5.55
CA GLN A 57 1.18 -3.21 -6.20
C GLN A 57 1.10 -4.28 -7.30
N ALA A 58 2.16 -4.42 -8.11
CA ALA A 58 2.24 -5.44 -9.15
C ALA A 58 2.23 -6.86 -8.55
N LEU A 59 3.04 -7.13 -7.51
CA LEU A 59 3.02 -8.42 -6.82
C LEU A 59 1.64 -8.72 -6.23
N THR A 60 1.05 -7.77 -5.52
CA THR A 60 -0.29 -7.91 -4.91
C THR A 60 -1.35 -8.24 -5.96
N ARG A 61 -1.37 -7.52 -7.09
CA ARG A 61 -2.26 -7.81 -8.23
C ARG A 61 -2.00 -9.18 -8.83
N GLY A 62 -0.74 -9.60 -8.93
CA GLY A 62 -0.34 -10.93 -9.34
C GLY A 62 -0.95 -12.03 -8.48
N LEU A 63 -0.88 -11.88 -7.15
CA LEU A 63 -1.49 -12.80 -6.18
C LEU A 63 -3.02 -12.91 -6.37
N LEU A 64 -3.67 -11.83 -6.81
CA LEU A 64 -5.10 -11.80 -7.15
C LEU A 64 -5.42 -12.35 -8.55
N GLY A 65 -4.42 -12.73 -9.33
CA GLY A 65 -4.57 -13.34 -10.65
C GLY A 65 -4.20 -12.46 -11.84
N GLU A 66 -3.85 -11.18 -11.64
CA GLU A 66 -3.46 -10.28 -12.73
C GLU A 66 -2.00 -10.52 -13.15
N ARG A 67 -1.80 -11.30 -14.22
CA ARG A 67 -0.46 -11.72 -14.66
C ARG A 67 0.31 -10.68 -15.46
N GLU A 68 -0.37 -9.74 -16.10
CA GLU A 68 0.28 -8.68 -16.88
C GLU A 68 1.11 -7.74 -16.00
N SER A 69 0.60 -7.38 -14.83
CA SER A 69 1.32 -6.52 -13.89
C SER A 69 2.68 -7.09 -13.47
N MET A 70 2.80 -8.41 -13.38
CA MET A 70 4.02 -9.13 -12.99
C MET A 70 5.14 -9.02 -14.03
N LYS A 71 4.81 -8.82 -15.31
CA LYS A 71 5.81 -8.66 -16.38
C LYS A 71 6.67 -7.42 -16.21
N LEU A 72 6.12 -6.37 -15.56
CA LEU A 72 6.88 -5.17 -15.21
C LEU A 72 8.06 -5.48 -14.26
N LEU A 73 7.98 -6.61 -13.55
CA LEU A 73 9.01 -7.09 -12.62
C LEU A 73 9.91 -8.16 -13.25
N GLY A 74 9.75 -8.44 -14.54
CA GLY A 74 10.43 -9.53 -15.21
C GLY A 74 9.88 -10.91 -14.85
N ILE A 75 8.72 -10.99 -14.19
CA ILE A 75 8.10 -12.26 -13.79
C ILE A 75 7.02 -12.64 -14.80
N ALA A 76 7.18 -13.81 -15.42
CA ALA A 76 6.25 -14.34 -16.40
C ALA A 76 5.52 -15.57 -15.83
N ILE A 77 4.18 -15.51 -15.79
CA ILE A 77 3.39 -16.63 -15.29
C ILE A 77 2.40 -17.09 -16.34
N ASN A 78 2.57 -18.33 -16.80
CA ASN A 78 1.65 -19.00 -17.70
C ASN A 78 0.93 -20.12 -16.94
N GLN A 79 -0.39 -19.97 -16.75
CA GLN A 79 -1.20 -20.95 -16.00
C GLN A 79 -1.45 -22.25 -16.76
N ASN A 80 -1.16 -22.27 -18.06
CA ASN A 80 -1.45 -23.41 -18.93
C ASN A 80 -0.32 -24.44 -18.94
N THR A 81 0.85 -24.11 -18.38
CA THR A 81 2.01 -25.01 -18.38
C THR A 81 1.87 -26.09 -17.33
N ASP A 82 2.53 -27.22 -17.54
CA ASP A 82 2.47 -28.34 -16.62
C ASP A 82 3.25 -28.05 -15.33
N GLU A 83 4.27 -27.20 -15.39
CA GLU A 83 4.99 -26.72 -14.20
C GLU A 83 4.06 -25.92 -13.28
N TRP A 84 3.23 -25.04 -13.84
CA TRP A 84 2.26 -24.28 -13.05
C TRP A 84 1.21 -25.20 -12.41
N LYS A 85 0.67 -26.15 -13.17
CA LYS A 85 -0.33 -27.10 -12.66
C LYS A 85 0.27 -27.98 -11.56
N ALA A 86 1.50 -28.44 -11.74
CA ALA A 86 2.21 -29.24 -10.74
C ALA A 86 2.47 -28.43 -9.46
N MET A 87 2.92 -27.17 -9.59
CA MET A 87 3.12 -26.29 -8.44
C MET A 87 1.80 -26.02 -7.70
N LEU A 88 0.71 -25.78 -8.43
CA LEU A 88 -0.60 -25.57 -7.83
C LEU A 88 -1.06 -26.81 -7.06
N ALA A 89 -0.94 -28.00 -7.66
CA ALA A 89 -1.31 -29.27 -7.01
C ALA A 89 -0.45 -29.57 -5.78
N ASP A 90 0.85 -29.28 -5.83
CA ASP A 90 1.78 -29.41 -4.71
C ASP A 90 1.38 -28.49 -3.55
N VAL A 91 1.05 -27.22 -3.84
CA VAL A 91 0.57 -26.27 -2.84
C VAL A 91 -0.76 -26.73 -2.23
N GLU A 92 -1.73 -27.15 -3.05
CA GLU A 92 -3.02 -27.66 -2.55
C GLU A 92 -2.83 -28.87 -1.64
N ALA A 93 -1.98 -29.83 -2.04
CA ALA A 93 -1.71 -31.05 -1.28
C ALA A 93 -0.98 -30.79 0.05
N THR A 94 -0.02 -29.85 0.05
CA THR A 94 0.83 -29.57 1.23
C THR A 94 0.17 -28.64 2.24
N THR A 95 -0.67 -27.71 1.78
CA THR A 95 -1.26 -26.68 2.65
C THR A 95 -2.74 -26.92 2.97
N GLY A 96 -3.44 -27.75 2.19
CA GLY A 96 -4.89 -27.88 2.28
C GLY A 96 -5.64 -26.60 1.90
N ALA A 97 -4.96 -25.67 1.21
CA ALA A 97 -5.51 -24.40 0.79
C ALA A 97 -6.67 -24.57 -0.21
N THR A 98 -7.63 -23.66 -0.15
CA THR A 98 -8.65 -23.56 -1.21
C THR A 98 -8.00 -23.16 -2.55
N GLY A 99 -8.68 -23.39 -3.66
CA GLY A 99 -8.12 -23.07 -4.98
C GLY A 99 -7.69 -21.61 -5.19
N MET A 100 -8.32 -20.63 -4.51
CA MET A 100 -7.87 -19.23 -4.57
C MET A 100 -6.61 -19.00 -3.73
N GLN A 101 -6.57 -19.54 -2.51
CA GLN A 101 -5.40 -19.47 -1.64
C GLN A 101 -4.20 -20.16 -2.28
N ALA A 102 -4.39 -21.35 -2.83
CA ALA A 102 -3.34 -22.10 -3.50
C ALA A 102 -2.79 -21.36 -4.71
N LYS A 103 -3.64 -20.70 -5.51
CA LYS A 103 -3.20 -19.84 -6.62
C LYS A 103 -2.37 -18.64 -6.14
N ALA A 104 -2.76 -17.99 -5.04
CA ALA A 104 -1.99 -16.88 -4.49
C ALA A 104 -0.61 -17.35 -4.00
N LEU A 105 -0.56 -18.46 -3.26
CA LEU A 105 0.66 -19.09 -2.76
C LEU A 105 1.59 -19.54 -3.91
N ALA A 106 1.06 -20.25 -4.90
CA ALA A 106 1.80 -20.67 -6.09
C ALA A 106 2.32 -19.46 -6.88
N THR A 107 1.54 -18.37 -6.96
CA THR A 107 1.97 -17.14 -7.62
C THR A 107 3.15 -16.50 -6.89
N LEU A 108 3.08 -16.39 -5.55
CA LEU A 108 4.16 -15.84 -4.74
C LEU A 108 5.42 -16.72 -4.82
N ARG A 109 5.27 -18.04 -4.74
CA ARG A 109 6.38 -19.00 -4.87
C ARG A 109 7.09 -18.86 -6.22
N LEU A 110 6.34 -18.87 -7.32
CA LEU A 110 6.93 -18.70 -8.65
C LEU A 110 7.60 -17.33 -8.82
N ALA A 111 7.00 -16.27 -8.25
CA ALA A 111 7.62 -14.95 -8.23
C ALA A 111 8.97 -14.96 -7.50
N GLN A 112 9.05 -15.62 -6.34
CA GLN A 112 10.30 -15.80 -5.60
C GLN A 112 11.33 -16.62 -6.40
N GLU A 113 10.91 -17.72 -7.05
CA GLU A 113 11.78 -18.56 -7.87
C GLU A 113 12.38 -17.79 -9.06
N GLN A 114 11.57 -17.03 -9.80
CA GLN A 114 12.04 -16.20 -10.92
C GLN A 114 12.85 -14.98 -10.47
N SER A 115 12.71 -14.58 -9.21
CA SER A 115 13.39 -13.41 -8.63
C SER A 115 14.59 -13.78 -7.75
N ALA A 116 15.10 -15.01 -7.85
CA ALA A 116 16.16 -15.51 -6.98
C ALA A 116 17.39 -14.58 -6.89
N ASN A 117 17.76 -13.92 -8.00
CA ASN A 117 18.88 -12.97 -8.04
C ASN A 117 18.59 -11.64 -7.33
N ALA A 118 17.31 -11.25 -7.25
CA ALA A 118 16.89 -10.02 -6.60
C ALA A 118 16.76 -10.19 -5.08
N LEU A 119 16.57 -11.41 -4.57
CA LEU A 119 16.40 -11.65 -3.13
C LEU A 119 17.61 -11.14 -2.33
N GLY A 120 17.34 -10.32 -1.32
CA GLY A 120 18.33 -9.65 -0.47
C GLY A 120 19.12 -8.55 -1.17
N ASP A 121 18.79 -8.17 -2.41
CA ASP A 121 19.52 -7.14 -3.15
C ASP A 121 19.50 -5.79 -2.45
N PHE A 122 18.35 -5.40 -1.86
CA PHE A 122 18.27 -4.14 -1.14
C PHE A 122 19.23 -4.10 0.05
N GLY A 123 19.37 -5.22 0.78
CA GLY A 123 20.35 -5.36 1.86
C GLY A 123 21.78 -5.24 1.33
N ARG A 124 22.11 -5.98 0.27
CA ARG A 124 23.45 -6.00 -0.36
C ARG A 124 23.88 -4.65 -0.93
N THR A 125 22.93 -3.85 -1.42
CA THR A 125 23.21 -2.59 -2.14
C THR A 125 22.71 -1.36 -1.38
N SER A 126 22.40 -1.50 -0.08
CA SER A 126 21.86 -0.46 0.78
C SER A 126 22.74 0.80 0.85
N SER A 127 24.06 0.65 0.76
CA SER A 127 25.04 1.75 0.76
C SER A 127 25.25 2.42 -0.60
N SER A 128 24.65 1.89 -1.68
CA SER A 128 24.70 2.54 -2.99
C SER A 128 24.02 3.91 -2.92
N VAL A 129 24.51 4.89 -3.68
CA VAL A 129 23.95 6.25 -3.70
C VAL A 129 22.44 6.23 -4.01
N ALA A 130 22.01 5.33 -4.90
CA ALA A 130 20.61 5.18 -5.26
C ALA A 130 19.76 4.72 -4.07
N ASN A 131 20.19 3.68 -3.35
CA ASN A 131 19.44 3.18 -2.19
C ASN A 131 19.59 4.07 -0.96
N ALA A 132 20.72 4.75 -0.77
CA ALA A 132 20.89 5.79 0.24
C ALA A 132 19.91 6.94 0.01
N THR A 133 19.75 7.41 -1.24
CA THR A 133 18.78 8.46 -1.59
C THR A 133 17.34 8.01 -1.33
N ARG A 134 16.98 6.76 -1.69
CA ARG A 134 15.65 6.20 -1.39
C ARG A 134 15.38 6.14 0.10
N THR A 135 16.37 5.73 0.89
CA THR A 135 16.25 5.62 2.34
C THR A 135 16.12 6.98 2.99
N LEU A 136 16.88 7.97 2.52
CA LEU A 136 16.74 9.35 2.98
C LEU A 136 15.35 9.91 2.69
N ARG A 137 14.82 9.72 1.49
CA ARG A 137 13.44 10.14 1.14
C ARG A 137 12.41 9.50 2.06
N ALA A 138 12.49 8.18 2.24
CA ALA A 138 11.61 7.47 3.17
C ALA A 138 11.69 8.01 4.60
N SER A 139 12.90 8.36 5.07
CA SER A 139 13.10 8.94 6.40
C SER A 139 12.52 10.35 6.53
N ILE A 140 12.57 11.15 5.46
CA ILE A 140 11.94 12.47 5.41
C ILE A 140 10.42 12.32 5.44
N ASP A 141 9.87 11.37 4.68
CA ASP A 141 8.43 11.08 4.68
C ASP A 141 7.97 10.68 6.09
N ASP A 142 8.70 9.76 6.76
CA ASP A 142 8.43 9.37 8.15
C ASP A 142 8.46 10.59 9.10
N LEU A 143 9.45 11.48 8.96
CA LEU A 143 9.53 12.70 9.76
C LEU A 143 8.33 13.64 9.53
N MET A 144 7.95 13.84 8.27
CA MET A 144 6.78 14.68 7.93
C MET A 144 5.49 14.10 8.53
N GLU A 145 5.35 12.78 8.51
CA GLU A 145 4.22 12.07 9.10
C GLU A 145 4.18 12.23 10.62
N GLU A 146 5.32 12.06 11.32
CA GLU A 146 5.43 12.28 12.76
C GLU A 146 5.05 13.72 13.14
N MET A 147 5.55 14.70 12.39
CA MET A 147 5.19 16.10 12.60
C MET A 147 3.70 16.35 12.34
N GLY A 148 3.13 15.78 11.29
CA GLY A 148 1.69 15.85 11.02
C GLY A 148 0.85 15.25 12.14
N ALA A 149 1.30 14.12 12.70
CA ALA A 149 0.64 13.46 13.82
C ALA A 149 0.64 14.33 15.09
N LEU A 150 1.72 15.07 15.34
CA LEU A 150 1.80 16.04 16.45
C LEU A 150 0.86 17.23 16.26
N LEU A 151 0.56 17.62 15.01
CA LEU A 151 -0.37 18.72 14.70
C LEU A 151 -1.84 18.29 14.70
N LEU A 152 -2.14 16.99 14.64
CA LEU A 152 -3.52 16.47 14.64
C LEU A 152 -4.40 17.01 15.77
N PRO A 153 -3.95 17.14 17.04
CA PRO A 153 -4.77 17.69 18.11
C PRO A 153 -5.21 19.14 17.83
N ALA A 154 -4.31 19.98 17.33
CA ALA A 154 -4.61 21.37 16.99
C ALA A 154 -5.62 21.46 15.83
N VAL A 155 -5.44 20.63 14.79
CA VAL A 155 -6.38 20.56 13.67
C VAL A 155 -7.76 20.09 14.14
N ARG A 156 -7.82 19.07 15.01
CA ARG A 156 -9.09 18.57 15.58
C ARG A 156 -9.83 19.65 16.38
N LEU A 157 -9.11 20.48 17.14
CA LEU A 157 -9.71 21.61 17.86
C LEU A 157 -10.34 22.63 16.90
N VAL A 158 -9.62 23.00 15.84
CA VAL A 158 -10.13 23.94 14.82
C VAL A 158 -11.35 23.36 14.11
N LEU A 159 -11.29 22.11 13.67
CA LEU A 159 -12.42 21.44 13.02
C LEU A 159 -13.64 21.34 13.94
N GLY A 160 -13.42 21.08 15.24
CA GLY A 160 -14.48 21.09 16.24
C GLY A 160 -15.13 22.46 16.39
N ALA A 161 -14.34 23.54 16.46
CA ALA A 161 -14.85 24.91 16.54
C ALA A 161 -15.64 25.30 15.28
N VAL A 162 -15.16 24.93 14.10
CA VAL A 162 -15.88 25.15 12.83
C VAL A 162 -17.19 24.38 12.80
N SER A 163 -17.19 23.11 13.22
CA SER A 163 -18.44 22.32 13.30
C SER A 163 -19.46 22.97 14.21
N GLN A 164 -19.04 23.43 15.40
CA GLN A 164 -19.91 24.13 16.34
C GLN A 164 -20.49 25.42 15.73
N LEU A 165 -19.67 26.19 15.00
CA LEU A 165 -20.12 27.40 14.32
C LEU A 165 -21.13 27.07 13.21
N VAL A 166 -20.89 26.01 12.43
CA VAL A 166 -21.82 25.55 11.38
C VAL A 166 -23.15 25.10 11.99
N ASP A 167 -23.11 24.34 13.08
CA ASP A 167 -24.31 23.85 13.75
C ASP A 167 -25.10 24.99 14.41
N TRP A 168 -24.39 25.94 15.04
CA TRP A 168 -25.00 27.19 15.52
C TRP A 168 -25.69 27.92 14.37
N PHE A 169 -25.02 28.13 13.24
CA PHE A 169 -25.60 28.83 12.08
C PHE A 169 -26.83 28.09 11.52
N LYS A 170 -26.78 26.75 11.43
CA LYS A 170 -27.92 25.92 11.03
C LYS A 170 -29.10 26.03 11.98
N SER A 171 -28.88 26.26 13.27
CA SER A 171 -29.94 26.39 14.28
C SER A 171 -30.69 27.73 14.25
N LEU A 172 -30.18 28.75 13.52
CA LEU A 172 -30.81 30.07 13.41
C LEU A 172 -32.06 30.06 12.52
N SER A 173 -32.96 31.02 12.72
CA SER A 173 -34.14 31.20 11.87
C SER A 173 -33.75 31.63 10.43
N PRO A 174 -34.60 31.39 9.42
CA PRO A 174 -34.33 31.75 8.04
C PRO A 174 -33.99 33.23 7.83
N GLU A 175 -34.64 34.12 8.59
CA GLU A 175 -34.43 35.57 8.52
C GLU A 175 -33.04 35.95 9.00
N ILE A 176 -32.59 35.40 10.13
CA ILE A 176 -31.26 35.67 10.70
C ILE A 176 -30.16 35.11 9.79
N LYS A 177 -30.37 33.92 9.20
CA LYS A 177 -29.44 33.34 8.22
C LYS A 177 -29.26 34.24 7.01
N MET A 178 -30.35 34.81 6.50
CA MET A 178 -30.33 35.69 5.33
C MET A 178 -29.56 36.99 5.61
N THR A 179 -29.79 37.61 6.77
CA THR A 179 -29.05 38.81 7.19
C THR A 179 -27.55 38.54 7.32
N ILE A 180 -27.17 37.45 7.97
CA ILE A 180 -25.75 37.07 8.13
C ILE A 180 -25.10 36.84 6.75
N MET A 181 -25.78 36.17 5.82
CA MET A 181 -25.23 35.88 4.49
C MET A 181 -25.05 37.14 3.63
N VAL A 182 -25.99 38.09 3.68
CA VAL A 182 -25.87 39.37 2.97
C VAL A 182 -24.72 40.21 3.53
N VAL A 183 -24.61 40.31 4.86
CA VAL A 183 -23.53 41.07 5.51
C VAL A 183 -22.16 40.42 5.24
N ALA A 184 -22.06 39.10 5.36
CA ALA A 184 -20.82 38.37 5.06
C ALA A 184 -20.43 38.47 3.59
N GLY A 185 -21.40 38.38 2.67
CA GLY A 185 -21.16 38.53 1.22
C GLY A 185 -20.68 39.93 0.84
N LEU A 186 -21.21 40.98 1.47
CA LEU A 186 -20.73 42.34 1.27
C LEU A 186 -19.32 42.53 1.85
N ALA A 187 -19.04 41.99 3.05
CA ALA A 187 -17.72 42.07 3.66
C ALA A 187 -16.65 41.37 2.81
N ALA A 188 -16.94 40.18 2.26
CA ALA A 188 -16.05 39.42 1.38
C ALA A 188 -15.86 40.03 -0.01
N ALA A 189 -16.75 40.94 -0.44
CA ALA A 189 -16.58 41.70 -1.68
C ALA A 189 -15.73 42.96 -1.51
N ILE A 190 -15.54 43.41 -0.26
CA ILE A 190 -14.80 44.64 0.09
C ILE A 190 -13.38 44.34 0.56
N GLY A 191 -13.15 43.18 1.20
CA GLY A 191 -11.81 42.68 1.57
C GLY A 191 -11.30 41.63 0.59
#